data_AF-A0A249MZB8-F1
#
_entry.id   AF-A0A249MZB8-F1
#
_cell.length_a   1.000
_cell.length_b   1.000
_cell.length_c   1.000
_cell.angle_alpha   90.00
_cell.angle_beta   90.00
_cell.angle_gamma   90.00
#
_symmetry.space_group_name_H-M   'P 1'
#
loop_
_entity.id
_entity.type
_entity.pdbx_description
1 polymer ?
#
loop_
_entity_poly.entity_id
_entity_poly.type
_entity_poly.pdbx_seq_one_letter_code
_entity_poly.pdbx_strand_id
1 'polypeptide(L)'
;MDEADRECRVDEALRLLERALTLVDGVNEDAAMHLQTAIDRLMPPARRSQIAPEDWDLISLLPHLTSRVYCLHRHNGLDVVTVATRLGLSPDEVVKQVRCAEAFLIGHAIQ
;
A
#
# COMPACT_ATOMS: atom_id res chain seq x y z
N MET A 1 -27.29 11.09 2.40
CA MET A 1 -25.83 11.11 2.25
C MET A 1 -25.58 11.08 0.76
N ASP A 2 -24.92 12.08 0.21
CA ASP A 2 -24.53 12.01 -1.20
C ASP A 2 -23.33 11.05 -1.37
N GLU A 3 -23.09 10.61 -2.61
CA GLU A 3 -22.03 9.63 -2.89
C GLU A 3 -20.63 10.22 -2.66
N ALA A 4 -20.46 11.53 -2.86
CA ALA A 4 -19.19 12.23 -2.66
C ALA A 4 -18.79 12.30 -1.18
N ASP A 5 -19.75 12.55 -0.29
CA ASP A 5 -19.62 12.50 1.16
C ASP A 5 -19.26 11.11 1.67
N ARG A 6 -19.71 10.06 0.97
CA ARG A 6 -19.33 8.68 1.27
C ARG A 6 -17.88 8.43 0.89
N GLU A 7 -17.52 8.78 -0.34
CA GLU A 7 -16.16 8.59 -0.89
C GLU A 7 -15.12 9.32 -0.04
N CYS A 8 -15.38 10.59 0.31
CA CYS A 8 -14.50 11.39 1.17
C CYS A 8 -14.28 10.73 2.55
N ARG A 9 -15.33 10.18 3.17
CA ARG A 9 -15.21 9.50 4.47
C ARG A 9 -14.49 8.16 4.38
N VAL A 10 -14.66 7.43 3.28
CA VAL A 10 -13.91 6.19 3.04
C VAL A 10 -12.43 6.49 2.88
N ASP A 11 -12.08 7.54 2.12
CA ASP A 11 -10.68 7.96 1.95
C ASP A 11 -10.03 8.40 3.27
N GLU A 12 -10.75 9.13 4.11
CA GLU A 12 -10.25 9.51 5.43
C GLU A 12 -10.07 8.28 6.34
N ALA A 13 -11.01 7.34 6.32
CA ALA A 13 -10.88 6.09 7.08
C ALA A 13 -9.67 5.28 6.61
N LEU A 14 -9.47 5.16 5.30
CA LEU A 14 -8.29 4.49 4.72
C LEU A 14 -7.00 5.17 5.17
N ARG A 15 -6.92 6.50 5.11
CA ARG A 15 -5.75 7.26 5.60
C ARG A 15 -5.42 6.94 7.07
N LEU A 16 -6.43 6.89 7.94
CA LEU A 16 -6.23 6.57 9.36
C LEU A 16 -5.79 5.13 9.58
N LEU A 17 -6.41 4.17 8.88
CA LEU A 17 -6.07 2.75 8.98
C LEU A 17 -4.66 2.44 8.48
N GLU A 18 -4.25 3.05 7.37
CA GLU A 18 -2.90 2.89 6.81
C GLU A 18 -1.81 3.40 7.74
N ARG A 19 -2.05 4.55 8.37
CA ARG A 19 -1.14 5.10 9.38
C ARG A 19 -1.10 4.24 10.64
N ALA A 20 -2.25 3.74 11.09
CA ALA A 20 -2.30 2.81 12.20
C ALA A 20 -1.53 1.52 11.89
N LEU A 21 -1.72 0.96 10.69
CA LEU A 21 -1.02 -0.25 10.24
C LEU A 21 0.50 -0.05 10.28
N THR A 22 0.99 1.08 9.78
CA THR A 22 2.42 1.42 9.80
C THR A 22 3.01 1.49 11.21
N LEU A 23 2.20 1.82 12.23
CA LEU A 23 2.64 1.91 13.62
C LEU A 23 2.62 0.58 14.37
N VAL A 24 1.69 -0.31 14.01
CA VAL A 24 1.53 -1.61 14.70
C VAL A 24 2.26 -2.75 14.02
N ASP A 25 2.64 -2.58 12.76
CA ASP A 25 3.46 -3.53 12.03
C ASP A 25 4.78 -3.80 12.78
N GLY A 26 5.13 -5.08 12.93
CA GLY A 26 6.27 -5.52 13.73
C GLY A 26 6.11 -5.40 15.26
N VAL A 27 5.02 -4.80 15.75
CA VAL A 27 4.69 -4.71 17.20
C VAL A 27 3.68 -5.78 17.60
N ASN A 28 2.62 -5.94 16.80
CA ASN A 28 1.57 -6.92 17.04
C ASN A 28 0.98 -7.41 15.71
N GLU A 29 1.26 -8.67 15.39
CA GLU A 29 0.86 -9.30 14.12
C GLU A 29 -0.67 -9.40 13.98
N ASP A 30 -1.37 -9.79 15.05
CA ASP A 30 -2.83 -9.90 15.02
C ASP A 30 -3.49 -8.55 14.72
N ALA A 31 -3.02 -7.47 15.36
CA ALA A 31 -3.53 -6.13 15.13
C ALA A 31 -3.25 -5.66 13.70
N ALA A 32 -2.05 -5.91 13.18
CA ALA A 32 -1.69 -5.60 11.80
C ALA A 32 -2.60 -6.34 10.80
N MET A 33 -2.86 -7.63 11.02
CA MET A 33 -3.76 -8.44 10.19
C MET A 33 -5.20 -7.91 10.18
N HIS A 34 -5.72 -7.51 11.36
CA HIS A 34 -7.07 -6.94 11.45
C HIS A 34 -7.17 -5.58 10.73
N LEU A 35 -6.14 -4.74 10.81
CA LEU A 35 -6.08 -3.48 10.08
C LEU A 35 -5.97 -3.70 8.57
N GLN A 36 -5.12 -4.62 8.12
CA GLN A 36 -5.01 -4.99 6.72
C GLN A 36 -6.36 -5.47 6.16
N THR A 37 -7.05 -6.34 6.91
CA THR A 37 -8.40 -6.82 6.54
C THR A 37 -9.42 -5.67 6.45
N ALA A 38 -9.36 -4.70 7.36
CA ALA A 38 -10.25 -3.54 7.33
C ALA A 38 -9.97 -2.65 6.10
N ILE A 39 -8.70 -2.46 5.76
CA ILE A 39 -8.28 -1.71 4.57
C ILE A 39 -8.77 -2.42 3.31
N ASP A 40 -8.58 -3.74 3.18
CA ASP A 40 -8.97 -4.50 1.98
C ASP A 40 -10.49 -4.49 1.74
N ARG A 41 -11.29 -4.41 2.81
CA ARG A 41 -12.76 -4.28 2.71
C ARG A 41 -13.21 -2.90 2.24
N LEU A 42 -12.44 -1.87 2.52
CA LEU A 42 -12.76 -0.47 2.15
C LEU A 42 -12.16 -0.09 0.80
N MET A 43 -11.04 -0.72 0.43
CA MET A 43 -10.38 -0.48 -0.84
C MET A 43 -11.25 -0.96 -2.02
N PRO A 44 -11.41 -0.14 -3.07
CA PRO A 44 -12.03 -0.62 -4.29
C PRO A 44 -11.15 -1.73 -4.91
N PRO A 45 -11.77 -2.71 -5.60
CA PRO A 45 -11.02 -3.75 -6.28
C PRO A 45 -10.04 -3.14 -7.28
N ALA A 46 -8.82 -3.70 -7.32
CA ALA A 46 -7.80 -3.27 -8.27
C ALA A 46 -8.31 -3.42 -9.71
N ARG A 47 -8.37 -2.32 -10.47
CA ARG A 47 -8.87 -2.36 -11.85
C ARG A 47 -7.91 -3.07 -12.80
N ARG A 48 -6.60 -2.88 -12.60
CA ARG A 48 -5.54 -3.53 -13.38
C ARG A 48 -4.23 -3.51 -12.60
N SER A 49 -3.91 -4.64 -11.96
CA SER A 49 -2.62 -4.83 -11.30
C SER A 49 -1.47 -4.77 -12.31
N GLN A 50 -0.41 -4.05 -11.96
CA GLN A 50 0.86 -4.03 -12.70
C GLN A 50 1.91 -4.95 -12.06
N ILE A 51 1.55 -5.64 -10.98
CA ILE A 51 2.38 -6.64 -10.30
C ILE A 51 2.17 -8.00 -10.97
N ALA A 52 3.27 -8.69 -11.32
CA ALA A 52 3.21 -10.02 -11.88
C ALA A 52 2.85 -11.06 -10.80
N PRO A 53 2.08 -12.11 -11.11
CA PRO A 53 1.70 -13.14 -10.12
C PRO A 53 2.90 -13.78 -9.39
N GLU A 54 4.02 -13.93 -10.07
CA GLU A 54 5.27 -14.48 -9.55
C GLU A 54 5.99 -13.56 -8.55
N ASP A 55 5.70 -12.25 -8.55
CA ASP A 55 6.39 -11.27 -7.70
C ASP A 55 5.83 -11.22 -6.27
N TRP A 56 4.66 -11.81 -6.00
CA TRP A 56 3.98 -11.68 -4.70
C TRP A 56 4.81 -12.22 -3.53
N ASP A 57 5.48 -13.35 -3.73
CA ASP A 57 6.36 -13.93 -2.72
C ASP A 57 7.53 -13.00 -2.42
N LEU A 58 8.12 -12.37 -3.44
CA LEU A 58 9.22 -11.43 -3.29
C LEU A 58 8.77 -10.12 -2.60
N ILE A 59 7.59 -9.61 -2.94
CA ILE A 59 7.04 -8.41 -2.32
C ILE A 59 6.84 -8.59 -0.82
N SER A 60 6.47 -9.80 -0.38
CA SER A 60 6.32 -10.12 1.04
C SER A 60 7.61 -10.04 1.85
N LEU A 61 8.78 -10.07 1.18
CA LEU A 61 10.11 -9.95 1.81
C LEU A 61 10.57 -8.50 1.97
N LEU A 62 9.90 -7.54 1.33
CA LEU A 62 10.23 -6.11 1.46
C LEU A 62 9.84 -5.60 2.85
N PRO A 63 10.54 -4.56 3.37
CA PRO A 63 10.06 -3.85 4.54
C PRO A 63 8.60 -3.41 4.35
N HIS A 64 7.78 -3.51 5.40
CA HIS A 64 6.33 -3.29 5.31
C HIS A 64 5.97 -1.98 4.59
N LEU A 65 6.59 -0.86 4.97
CA LEU A 65 6.33 0.43 4.33
C LEU A 65 6.63 0.40 2.82
N THR A 66 7.74 -0.23 2.42
CA THR A 66 8.14 -0.37 1.01
C THR A 66 7.14 -1.24 0.24
N SER A 67 6.76 -2.39 0.80
CA SER A 67 5.77 -3.29 0.20
C SER A 67 4.40 -2.59 0.05
N ARG A 68 3.96 -1.84 1.08
CA ARG A 68 2.68 -1.14 1.10
C ARG A 68 2.63 -0.02 0.07
N VAL A 69 3.66 0.82 0.01
CA VAL A 69 3.79 1.86 -1.02
C VAL A 69 3.72 1.23 -2.41
N TYR A 70 4.47 0.14 -2.63
CA TYR A 70 4.52 -0.52 -3.92
C TYR A 70 3.16 -1.11 -4.32
N CYS A 71 2.48 -1.81 -3.42
CA CYS A 71 1.14 -2.36 -3.66
C CYS A 71 0.12 -1.26 -3.95
N LEU A 72 0.05 -0.21 -3.13
CA LEU A 72 -0.88 0.90 -3.35
C LEU A 72 -0.68 1.56 -4.73
N HIS A 73 0.58 1.70 -5.15
CA HIS A 73 0.89 2.30 -6.44
C HIS A 73 0.68 1.33 -7.62
N ARG A 74 1.33 0.16 -7.61
CA ARG A 74 1.39 -0.76 -8.74
C ARG A 74 0.25 -1.77 -8.79
N HIS A 75 -0.22 -2.25 -7.65
CA HIS A 75 -1.37 -3.16 -7.60
C HIS A 75 -2.68 -2.38 -7.65
N ASN A 76 -2.87 -1.41 -6.75
CA ASN A 76 -4.12 -0.66 -6.65
C ASN A 76 -4.23 0.51 -7.64
N GLY A 77 -3.13 0.93 -8.26
CA GLY A 77 -3.13 1.96 -9.31
C GLY A 77 -3.28 3.39 -8.77
N LEU A 78 -3.01 3.63 -7.49
CA LEU A 78 -3.06 4.97 -6.92
C LEU A 78 -1.87 5.80 -7.39
N ASP A 79 -2.09 7.09 -7.65
CA ASP A 79 -1.00 8.00 -7.97
C ASP A 79 -0.12 8.32 -6.74
N VAL A 80 1.08 8.85 -7.02
CA VAL A 80 2.08 9.17 -5.98
C VAL A 80 1.55 10.11 -4.91
N VAL A 81 0.73 11.09 -5.28
CA VAL A 81 0.21 12.11 -4.35
C VAL A 81 -0.83 11.50 -3.41
N THR A 82 -1.68 10.63 -3.93
CA THR A 82 -2.69 9.90 -3.18
C THR A 82 -2.03 8.94 -2.18
N VAL A 83 -1.02 8.18 -2.62
CA VAL A 83 -0.24 7.29 -1.74
C VAL A 83 0.45 8.09 -0.64
N ALA A 84 1.11 9.20 -1.00
CA ALA A 84 1.79 10.09 -0.06
C ALA A 84 0.82 10.61 1.02
N THR A 85 -0.36 11.07 0.61
CA THR A 85 -1.39 11.59 1.52
C THR A 85 -1.89 10.51 2.49
N ARG A 86 -2.19 9.32 1.96
CA ARG A 86 -2.69 8.17 2.75
C ARG A 86 -1.67 7.73 3.80
N LEU A 87 -0.41 7.57 3.40
CA LEU A 87 0.66 7.10 4.28
C LEU A 87 1.29 8.21 5.14
N GLY A 88 0.97 9.48 4.88
CA GLY A 88 1.61 10.60 5.59
C GLY A 88 3.09 10.79 5.21
N LEU A 89 3.43 10.47 3.96
CA LEU A 89 4.77 10.62 3.39
C LEU A 89 4.84 11.85 2.48
N SER A 90 6.04 12.26 2.10
CA SER A 90 6.26 13.13 0.95
C SER A 90 6.17 12.36 -0.38
N PRO A 91 5.83 13.03 -1.50
CA PRO A 91 5.87 12.41 -2.84
C PRO A 91 7.24 11.81 -3.18
N ASP A 92 8.33 12.46 -2.77
CA ASP A 92 9.70 11.98 -3.02
C ASP A 92 10.01 10.69 -2.27
N GLU A 93 9.51 10.54 -1.03
CA GLU A 93 9.62 9.29 -0.28
C GLU A 93 8.86 8.17 -0.95
N VAL A 94 7.64 8.43 -1.45
CA VAL A 94 6.87 7.42 -2.20
C VAL A 94 7.64 6.97 -3.43
N VAL A 95 8.17 7.89 -4.24
CA VAL A 95 8.98 7.56 -5.42
C VAL A 95 10.22 6.75 -5.04
N LYS A 96 10.90 7.13 -3.96
CA LYS A 96 12.06 6.38 -3.45
C LYS A 96 11.68 4.95 -3.08
N GLN A 97 10.59 4.76 -2.33
CA GLN A 97 10.13 3.43 -1.91
C GLN A 97 9.74 2.56 -3.12
N VAL A 98 9.03 3.11 -4.11
CA VAL A 98 8.71 2.40 -5.35
C VAL A 98 9.99 1.95 -6.07
N ARG A 99 10.97 2.83 -6.23
CA ARG A 99 12.26 2.48 -6.86
C ARG A 99 13.03 1.41 -6.08
N CYS A 100 13.00 1.45 -4.75
CA CYS A 100 13.61 0.42 -3.91
C CYS A 100 12.97 -0.94 -4.14
N ALA A 101 11.63 -1.01 -4.19
CA ALA A 101 10.90 -2.24 -4.50
C ALA A 101 11.24 -2.76 -5.91
N GLU A 102 11.22 -1.89 -6.92
CA GLU A 102 11.54 -2.26 -8.30
C GLU A 102 12.96 -2.80 -8.45
N ALA A 103 13.95 -2.14 -7.83
CA ALA A 103 15.33 -2.61 -7.83
C ALA A 103 15.48 -3.97 -7.15
N PHE A 104 14.75 -4.20 -6.04
CA PHE A 104 14.74 -5.49 -5.37
C PHE A 104 14.15 -6.59 -6.27
N LEU A 105 13.01 -6.36 -6.90
CA LEU A 105 12.35 -7.33 -7.77
C LEU A 105 13.20 -7.66 -9.01
N ILE A 106 13.76 -6.64 -9.67
CA ILE A 106 14.66 -6.84 -10.83
C ILE A 106 15.89 -7.67 -10.44
N GLY A 107 16.46 -7.43 -9.25
CA GLY A 107 17.61 -8.19 -8.77
C GLY A 107 17.34 -9.69 -8.59
N HIS A 108 16.09 -10.08 -8.32
CA HIS A 108 15.67 -11.47 -8.12
C HIS A 108 15.11 -12.12 -9.39
N ALA A 109 14.68 -11.35 -10.38
CA ALA A 109 14.23 -11.86 -11.68
C ALA A 109 15.38 -12.40 -12.57
N ILE A 110 16.64 -12.14 -12.24
CA ILE A 110 17.83 -12.50 -13.03
C ILE A 110 18.51 -13.78 -12.49
N GLN A 111 17.96 -14.42 -11.45
CA GLN A 111 18.49 -15.64 -10.83
C GLN A 111 17.78 -16.90 -11.34
#